data_AF-A0A9W6WP75-F1
#
_entry.id   AF-A0A9W6WP75-F1
#
_cell.length_a   1.000
_cell.length_b   1.000
_cell.length_c   1.000
_cell.angle_alpha   90.00
_cell.angle_beta   90.00
_cell.angle_gamma   90.00
#
_symmetry.space_group_name_H-M   'P 1'
#
loop_
_entity.id
_entity.type
_entity.pdbx_description
1 polymer ?
#
loop_
_entity_poly.entity_id
_entity_poly.type
_entity_poly.pdbx_seq_one_letter_code
_entity_poly.pdbx_strand_id
1 'polypeptide(L)'
;MDITAIEETGNEVAHSVLLSDSAEHGICPNFLRIYDVFLSHEQPSRDRWGNKTLRKPVELLANSSHEAETDHGDILTSQSRKNDRLFQFIRMEFCDGGDLEDFIGLQKNKTLPLKSVAVPFFFQMVFGLYCAREKFNLRHCDIKVCYDVLLNFFLRDIGRANLSKAPGSDVILHYLLGDICFVLRMPASFSYWVKLADYGAADSNPENLGKPVTIDQFATLENSPIEFLLEGDAAEQSYAADTFSLGLCLLHLFTGSVARGDDENTLCHTLYRFVVLFGLPERNPNESKGIDKVWQLLLKHLRPEDPALNHPQRRSRRTAGTNGAQHTQTTTKDQFLLDQSLYSLENGSNVIIRRCREGLKTIPGAFELLKMLVDFDPSKRPTLKQVMYHPVFSSLRSSTNETEAPADYVVSYYKNRSQGARLVPDV
;
A
#
# COMPACT_ATOMS: atom_id res chain seq x y z
N MET A 1 -18.66 19.98 -11.46
CA MET A 1 -18.49 19.87 -10.00
C MET A 1 -17.82 21.16 -9.55
N ASP A 2 -18.34 21.81 -8.51
CA ASP A 2 -17.85 23.11 -8.03
C ASP A 2 -16.61 22.90 -7.16
N ILE A 3 -15.45 23.33 -7.65
CA ILE A 3 -14.14 23.16 -6.99
C ILE A 3 -14.10 23.90 -5.65
N THR A 4 -14.90 24.97 -5.47
CA THR A 4 -14.95 25.72 -4.21
C THR A 4 -15.67 24.98 -3.08
N ALA A 5 -16.61 24.07 -3.38
CA ALA A 5 -17.21 23.19 -2.37
C ALA A 5 -16.26 22.07 -1.90
N ILE A 6 -15.24 21.76 -2.72
CA ILE A 6 -14.18 20.79 -2.41
C ILE A 6 -13.18 21.39 -1.41
N GLU A 7 -12.95 22.70 -1.43
CA GLU A 7 -12.03 23.36 -0.48
C GLU A 7 -12.59 23.42 0.95
N GLU A 8 -13.92 23.40 1.11
CA GLU A 8 -14.59 23.35 2.42
C GLU A 8 -14.67 21.93 3.00
N THR A 9 -14.49 20.90 2.16
CA THR A 9 -14.47 19.49 2.57
C THR A 9 -13.01 19.05 2.73
N GLY A 10 -12.67 18.43 3.87
CA GLY A 10 -11.28 18.08 4.18
C GLY A 10 -10.56 17.35 3.03
N ASN A 11 -9.23 17.52 2.94
CA ASN A 11 -8.37 17.07 1.83
C ASN A 11 -8.62 15.61 1.39
N GLU A 12 -9.00 14.72 2.31
CA GLU A 12 -9.37 13.32 2.01
C GLU A 12 -10.62 13.21 1.13
N VAL A 13 -11.68 13.95 1.46
CA VAL A 13 -12.97 13.90 0.76
C VAL A 13 -12.80 14.44 -0.65
N ALA A 14 -12.01 15.50 -0.81
CA ALA A 14 -11.66 16.09 -2.10
C ALA A 14 -11.06 15.06 -3.06
N HIS A 15 -10.00 14.38 -2.64
CA HIS A 15 -9.36 13.34 -3.44
C HIS A 15 -10.28 12.14 -3.70
N SER A 16 -11.07 11.74 -2.69
CA SER A 16 -12.00 10.62 -2.83
C SER A 16 -13.09 10.90 -3.86
N VAL A 17 -13.65 12.11 -3.88
CA VAL A 17 -14.66 12.54 -4.87
C VAL A 17 -14.04 12.63 -6.27
N LEU A 18 -12.83 13.19 -6.38
CA LEU A 18 -12.11 13.28 -7.66
C LEU A 18 -11.85 11.92 -8.31
N LEU A 19 -11.43 10.94 -7.52
CA LEU A 19 -11.17 9.58 -7.98
C LEU A 19 -12.47 8.80 -8.23
N SER A 20 -13.51 9.04 -7.44
CA SER A 20 -14.86 8.51 -7.69
C SER A 20 -15.41 8.93 -9.05
N ASP A 21 -15.27 10.21 -9.41
CA ASP A 21 -15.67 10.74 -10.71
C ASP A 21 -14.96 10.01 -11.86
N SER A 22 -13.69 9.64 -11.66
CA SER A 22 -12.95 8.83 -12.64
C SER A 22 -13.47 7.41 -12.79
N ALA A 23 -13.88 6.77 -11.70
CA ALA A 23 -14.49 5.45 -11.77
C ALA A 23 -15.85 5.49 -12.49
N GLU A 24 -16.67 6.51 -12.23
CA GLU A 24 -17.98 6.67 -12.85
C GLU A 24 -17.89 6.90 -14.36
N HIS A 25 -16.92 7.69 -14.82
CA HIS A 25 -16.68 7.94 -16.24
C HIS A 25 -15.89 6.81 -16.95
N GLY A 26 -15.67 5.68 -16.28
CA GLY A 26 -15.01 4.51 -16.87
C GLY A 26 -13.52 4.70 -17.17
N ILE A 27 -12.85 5.66 -16.52
CA ILE A 27 -11.40 5.88 -16.66
C ILE A 27 -10.63 4.77 -15.97
N CYS A 28 -10.98 4.51 -14.70
CA CYS A 28 -10.32 3.51 -13.88
C CYS A 28 -11.34 2.89 -12.92
N PRO A 29 -11.68 1.59 -13.08
CA PRO A 29 -12.64 0.93 -12.18
C PRO A 29 -12.05 0.70 -10.78
N ASN A 30 -10.74 0.89 -10.60
CA ASN A 30 -10.02 0.60 -9.37
C ASN A 30 -10.11 1.71 -8.31
N PHE A 31 -10.99 2.70 -8.48
CA PHE A 31 -11.31 3.68 -7.44
C PHE A 31 -12.68 3.40 -6.82
N LEU A 32 -12.81 3.70 -5.52
CA LEU A 32 -14.09 3.65 -4.82
C LEU A 32 -15.03 4.73 -5.36
N ARG A 33 -16.30 4.37 -5.56
CA ARG A 33 -17.34 5.35 -5.87
C ARG A 33 -17.87 5.98 -4.59
N ILE A 34 -17.95 7.30 -4.58
CA ILE A 34 -18.71 8.10 -3.63
C ILE A 34 -20.04 8.44 -4.29
N TYR A 35 -21.12 8.15 -3.59
CA TYR A 35 -22.49 8.43 -4.03
C TYR A 35 -23.02 9.72 -3.43
N ASP A 36 -22.64 10.06 -2.19
CA ASP A 36 -23.14 11.24 -1.50
C ASP A 36 -22.21 11.68 -0.36
N VAL A 37 -22.17 12.98 -0.09
CA VAL A 37 -21.47 13.60 1.04
C VAL A 37 -22.37 14.67 1.62
N PHE A 38 -22.73 14.54 2.90
CA PHE A 38 -23.59 15.52 3.56
C PHE A 38 -23.21 15.73 5.02
N LEU A 39 -23.64 16.86 5.56
CA LEU A 39 -23.42 17.26 6.94
C LEU A 39 -24.74 17.13 7.72
N SER A 40 -24.67 16.61 8.94
CA SER A 40 -25.84 16.53 9.83
C SER A 40 -25.45 16.79 11.27
N HIS A 41 -26.37 17.38 12.03
CA HIS A 41 -26.22 17.51 13.49
C HIS A 41 -26.56 16.21 14.23
N GLU A 42 -27.16 15.24 13.53
CA GLU A 42 -27.43 13.93 14.07
C GLU A 42 -26.13 13.13 14.18
N GLN A 43 -25.84 12.64 15.39
CA GLN A 43 -24.67 11.82 15.63
C GLN A 43 -24.87 10.41 15.04
N PRO A 44 -23.82 9.77 14.46
CA PRO A 44 -23.90 8.37 14.06
C PRO A 44 -24.34 7.47 15.23
N SER A 45 -25.40 6.70 15.03
CA SER A 45 -25.90 5.76 16.03
C SER A 45 -24.87 4.66 16.30
N ARG A 46 -24.45 4.53 17.57
CA ARG A 46 -23.43 3.58 18.01
C ARG A 46 -23.85 2.12 17.81
N ASP A 47 -25.13 1.84 17.91
CA ASP A 47 -25.68 0.48 17.81
C ASP A 47 -25.74 0.02 16.34
N ARG A 48 -25.86 0.98 15.42
CA ARG A 48 -25.92 0.75 13.98
C ARG A 48 -24.56 0.73 13.30
N TRP A 49 -23.67 1.64 13.68
CA TRP A 49 -22.39 1.85 13.00
C TRP A 49 -21.23 1.10 13.67
N GLY A 50 -21.50 0.51 14.84
CA GLY A 50 -20.48 -0.05 15.70
C GLY A 50 -19.80 1.02 16.57
N ASN A 51 -18.90 0.57 17.43
CA ASN A 51 -18.12 1.42 18.33
C ASN A 51 -16.75 0.78 18.59
N LYS A 52 -15.93 1.41 19.45
CA LYS A 52 -14.55 0.97 19.74
C LYS A 52 -14.47 -0.49 20.22
N THR A 53 -15.49 -1.00 20.91
CA THR A 53 -15.55 -2.38 21.41
C THR A 53 -16.32 -3.32 20.47
N LEU A 54 -17.27 -2.79 19.69
CA LEU A 54 -18.07 -3.52 18.70
C LEU A 54 -17.81 -2.94 17.31
N ARG A 55 -16.69 -3.32 16.68
CA ARG A 55 -16.23 -2.74 15.40
C ARG A 55 -17.14 -3.05 14.19
N LYS A 56 -18.10 -3.97 14.32
CA LYS A 56 -18.99 -4.36 13.23
C LYS A 56 -20.40 -3.77 13.43
N PRO A 57 -21.02 -3.22 12.36
CA PRO A 57 -22.39 -2.73 12.43
C PRO A 57 -23.35 -3.91 12.66
N VAL A 58 -24.10 -3.87 13.77
CA VAL A 58 -24.88 -5.02 14.28
C VAL A 58 -26.22 -5.18 13.54
N GLU A 59 -26.88 -4.07 13.19
CA GLU A 59 -28.19 -4.10 12.52
C GLU A 59 -28.12 -4.22 10.99
N LEU A 60 -27.09 -3.69 10.32
CA LEU A 60 -27.05 -3.66 8.84
C LEU A 60 -26.72 -5.02 8.19
N LEU A 61 -26.13 -5.94 8.93
CA LEU A 61 -25.74 -7.27 8.45
C LEU A 61 -26.67 -8.39 8.94
N ALA A 62 -27.52 -8.10 9.92
CA ALA A 62 -28.48 -9.05 10.46
C ALA A 62 -29.88 -8.66 10.01
N ASN A 63 -30.49 -9.44 9.12
CA ASN A 63 -31.92 -9.36 8.79
C ASN A 63 -32.85 -9.72 9.98
N SER A 64 -32.35 -9.60 11.21
CA SER A 64 -33.13 -9.76 12.42
C SER A 64 -33.56 -8.38 12.89
N SER A 65 -34.84 -8.08 12.69
CA SER A 65 -35.57 -7.07 13.46
C SER A 65 -35.50 -7.45 14.94
N HIS A 66 -34.40 -7.10 15.59
CA HIS A 66 -34.34 -7.00 17.03
C HIS A 66 -34.82 -5.61 17.39
N GLU A 67 -36.04 -5.54 17.92
CA GLU A 67 -36.51 -4.38 18.67
C GLU A 67 -35.48 -4.12 19.77
N ALA A 68 -34.65 -3.09 19.59
CA ALA A 68 -33.76 -2.64 20.63
C ALA A 68 -34.60 -2.13 21.80
N GLU A 69 -34.50 -2.82 22.94
CA GLU A 69 -34.98 -2.28 24.22
C GLU A 69 -34.33 -0.92 24.42
N THR A 70 -35.16 0.12 24.37
CA THR A 70 -34.79 1.49 24.72
C THR A 70 -34.39 1.53 26.18
N ASP A 71 -33.09 1.58 26.46
CA ASP A 71 -32.57 1.89 27.78
C ASP A 71 -32.82 3.38 28.07
N HIS A 72 -33.98 3.66 28.68
CA HIS A 72 -34.32 4.96 29.23
C HIS A 72 -33.55 5.19 30.54
N GLY A 73 -32.25 5.49 30.42
CA GLY A 73 -31.39 5.90 31.53
C GLY A 73 -30.60 7.16 31.17
N ASP A 74 -30.80 8.23 31.95
CA ASP A 74 -30.12 9.54 31.89
C ASP A 74 -30.51 10.52 30.77
N ILE A 75 -31.82 10.71 30.61
CA ILE A 75 -32.37 12.02 30.21
C ILE A 75 -32.60 12.79 31.51
N LEU A 76 -31.68 13.70 31.87
CA LEU A 76 -31.90 14.94 32.64
C LEU A 76 -30.56 15.38 33.26
N THR A 77 -29.82 16.24 32.53
CA THR A 77 -28.84 17.26 33.00
C THR A 77 -27.68 17.49 32.00
N SER A 78 -27.96 17.86 30.74
CA SER A 78 -26.96 18.53 29.88
C SER A 78 -27.55 19.31 28.69
N GLN A 79 -28.78 19.82 28.82
CA GLN A 79 -29.48 20.51 27.74
C GLN A 79 -28.95 21.93 27.38
N SER A 80 -27.78 22.36 27.88
CA SER A 80 -27.26 23.72 27.61
C SER A 80 -25.94 23.80 26.83
N ARG A 81 -25.44 22.72 26.21
CA ARG A 81 -24.23 22.77 25.34
C ARG A 81 -24.24 21.86 24.10
N LYS A 82 -25.40 21.41 23.61
CA LYS A 82 -25.49 20.39 22.53
C LYS A 82 -25.49 20.91 21.08
N ASN A 83 -25.36 22.21 20.83
CA ASN A 83 -25.71 22.80 19.52
C ASN A 83 -24.58 23.05 18.50
N ASP A 84 -23.33 22.65 18.70
CA ASP A 84 -22.25 22.96 17.72
C ASP A 84 -21.46 21.75 17.20
N ARG A 85 -22.05 20.55 17.23
CA ARG A 85 -21.39 19.38 16.61
C ARG A 85 -22.05 19.07 15.28
N LEU A 86 -21.28 19.23 14.21
CA LEU A 86 -21.65 18.87 12.86
C LEU A 86 -20.85 17.61 12.48
N PHE A 87 -21.57 16.58 12.03
CA PHE A 87 -21.00 15.31 11.60
C PHE A 87 -21.03 15.23 10.09
N GLN A 88 -19.95 14.73 9.48
CA GLN A 88 -19.87 14.47 8.06
C GLN A 88 -20.20 13.00 7.79
N PHE A 89 -21.14 12.77 6.87
CA PHE A 89 -21.55 11.46 6.40
C PHE A 89 -21.15 11.29 4.94
N ILE A 90 -20.56 10.15 4.62
CA ILE A 90 -20.11 9.81 3.27
C ILE A 90 -20.74 8.48 2.89
N ARG A 91 -21.50 8.46 1.80
CA ARG A 91 -22.08 7.24 1.24
C ARG A 91 -21.18 6.75 0.11
N MET A 92 -20.61 5.55 0.27
CA MET A 92 -19.62 5.00 -0.64
C MET A 92 -20.03 3.62 -1.18
N GLU A 93 -19.30 3.16 -2.20
CA GLU A 93 -19.37 1.80 -2.74
C GLU A 93 -19.09 0.76 -1.64
N PHE A 94 -20.04 -0.15 -1.44
CA PHE A 94 -19.86 -1.26 -0.52
C PHE A 94 -19.01 -2.35 -1.17
N CYS A 95 -17.80 -2.56 -0.64
CA CYS A 95 -16.89 -3.61 -1.07
C CYS A 95 -17.13 -4.89 -0.28
N ASP A 96 -17.89 -5.80 -0.87
CA ASP A 96 -18.40 -7.02 -0.26
C ASP A 96 -17.34 -8.10 -0.02
N GLY A 97 -16.17 -7.98 -0.66
CA GLY A 97 -15.00 -8.80 -0.37
C GLY A 97 -14.19 -8.33 0.85
N GLY A 98 -14.56 -7.20 1.46
CA GLY A 98 -13.82 -6.59 2.58
C GLY A 98 -12.53 -5.93 2.12
N ASP A 99 -11.63 -5.63 3.07
CA ASP A 99 -10.25 -5.27 2.74
C ASP A 99 -9.43 -6.50 2.37
N LEU A 100 -8.37 -6.27 1.59
CA LEU A 100 -7.58 -7.35 1.02
C LEU A 100 -6.74 -8.11 2.06
N GLU A 101 -6.45 -7.57 3.25
CA GLU A 101 -5.75 -8.32 4.31
C GLU A 101 -6.67 -9.31 4.98
N ASP A 102 -7.84 -8.85 5.44
CA ASP A 102 -8.83 -9.76 6.01
C ASP A 102 -9.16 -10.85 4.99
N PHE A 103 -9.29 -10.49 3.71
CA PHE A 103 -9.48 -11.45 2.63
C PHE A 103 -8.36 -12.49 2.52
N ILE A 104 -7.08 -12.09 2.57
CA ILE A 104 -5.93 -13.01 2.57
C ILE A 104 -5.93 -13.88 3.83
N GLY A 105 -6.24 -13.29 4.98
CA GLY A 105 -6.31 -13.96 6.28
C GLY A 105 -7.36 -15.08 6.32
N LEU A 106 -8.42 -14.98 5.53
CA LEU A 106 -9.45 -16.00 5.37
C LEU A 106 -9.03 -17.16 4.46
N GLN A 107 -7.95 -17.02 3.69
CA GLN A 107 -7.51 -18.07 2.76
C GLN A 107 -6.78 -19.21 3.47
N LYS A 108 -6.83 -20.40 2.85
CA LYS A 108 -6.06 -21.55 3.34
C LYS A 108 -4.57 -21.20 3.38
N ASN A 109 -3.95 -21.43 4.53
CA ASN A 109 -2.53 -21.08 4.82
C ASN A 109 -2.21 -19.59 4.66
N LYS A 110 -3.25 -18.73 4.63
CA LYS A 110 -3.19 -17.29 4.34
C LYS A 110 -2.53 -16.96 3.00
N THR A 111 -2.62 -17.83 1.99
CA THR A 111 -1.93 -17.63 0.71
C THR A 111 -2.90 -17.52 -0.46
N LEU A 112 -2.54 -16.70 -1.44
CA LEU A 112 -3.24 -16.58 -2.71
C LEU A 112 -2.57 -17.41 -3.81
N PRO A 113 -3.32 -17.96 -4.78
CA PRO A 113 -2.74 -18.50 -6.01
C PRO A 113 -1.97 -17.41 -6.75
N LEU A 114 -0.64 -17.58 -6.87
CA LEU A 114 0.23 -16.49 -7.33
C LEU A 114 -0.09 -16.01 -8.75
N LYS A 115 -0.15 -16.93 -9.72
CA LYS A 115 -0.33 -16.60 -11.14
C LYS A 115 -1.73 -16.10 -11.48
N SER A 116 -2.77 -16.72 -10.91
CA SER A 116 -4.17 -16.47 -11.27
C SER A 116 -4.88 -15.48 -10.36
N VAL A 117 -4.30 -15.10 -9.22
CA VAL A 117 -4.91 -14.17 -8.26
C VAL A 117 -3.95 -13.07 -7.83
N ALA A 118 -2.80 -13.42 -7.23
CA ALA A 118 -1.90 -12.41 -6.64
C ALA A 118 -1.31 -11.45 -7.70
N VAL A 119 -0.85 -11.98 -8.84
CA VAL A 119 -0.32 -11.17 -9.95
C VAL A 119 -1.42 -10.29 -10.59
N PRO A 120 -2.62 -10.80 -10.91
CA PRO A 120 -3.75 -9.97 -11.34
C PRO A 120 -4.16 -8.89 -10.31
N PHE A 121 -4.19 -9.20 -9.02
CA PHE A 121 -4.47 -8.20 -7.98
C PHE A 121 -3.40 -7.12 -7.94
N PHE A 122 -2.12 -7.53 -7.93
CA PHE A 122 -1.01 -6.58 -7.97
C PHE A 122 -1.05 -5.70 -9.21
N PHE A 123 -1.39 -6.25 -10.38
CA PHE A 123 -1.58 -5.48 -11.61
C PHE A 123 -2.66 -4.40 -11.43
N GLN A 124 -3.82 -4.75 -10.86
CA GLN A 124 -4.90 -3.79 -10.59
C GLN A 124 -4.47 -2.68 -9.63
N MET A 125 -3.68 -3.00 -8.60
CA MET A 125 -3.14 -2.02 -7.65
C MET A 125 -2.20 -1.02 -8.35
N VAL A 126 -1.25 -1.54 -9.15
CA VAL A 126 -0.32 -0.70 -9.92
C VAL A 126 -1.08 0.15 -10.94
N PHE A 127 -2.06 -0.42 -11.64
CA PHE A 127 -2.87 0.30 -12.62
C PHE A 127 -3.68 1.44 -11.99
N GLY A 128 -4.29 1.20 -10.82
CA GLY A 128 -5.03 2.23 -10.08
C GLY A 128 -4.13 3.42 -9.71
N LEU A 129 -2.96 3.15 -9.14
CA LEU A 129 -1.99 4.20 -8.80
C LEU A 129 -1.41 4.89 -10.03
N TYR A 130 -1.16 4.15 -11.11
CA TYR A 130 -0.73 4.73 -12.40
C TYR A 130 -1.77 5.73 -12.90
N CYS A 131 -3.05 5.36 -12.89
CA CYS A 131 -4.13 6.26 -13.32
C CYS A 131 -4.23 7.51 -12.45
N ALA A 132 -4.15 7.35 -11.12
CA ALA A 132 -4.22 8.46 -10.18
C ALA A 132 -3.05 9.45 -10.38
N ARG A 133 -1.83 8.92 -10.56
CA ARG A 133 -0.64 9.71 -10.85
C ARG A 133 -0.75 10.44 -12.19
N GLU A 134 -1.04 9.72 -13.28
CA GLU A 134 -1.05 10.31 -14.62
C GLU A 134 -2.13 11.38 -14.79
N LYS A 135 -3.30 11.17 -14.17
CA LYS A 135 -4.46 12.04 -14.39
C LYS A 135 -4.50 13.20 -13.39
N PHE A 136 -4.04 12.98 -12.17
CA PHE A 136 -4.23 13.92 -11.05
C PHE A 136 -2.94 14.31 -10.36
N ASN A 137 -1.78 13.85 -10.86
CA ASN A 137 -0.48 14.05 -10.23
C ASN A 137 -0.43 13.55 -8.77
N LEU A 138 -1.33 12.64 -8.41
CA LEU A 138 -1.58 12.19 -7.05
C LEU A 138 -0.43 11.34 -6.52
N ARG A 139 0.02 11.68 -5.32
CA ARG A 139 0.83 10.87 -4.41
C ARG A 139 -0.08 10.45 -3.27
N HIS A 140 -0.17 9.16 -3.01
CA HIS A 140 -1.04 8.67 -1.93
C HIS A 140 -0.37 8.85 -0.57
N CYS A 141 0.96 8.71 -0.49
CA CYS A 141 1.81 8.92 0.69
C CYS A 141 1.57 7.95 1.86
N ASP A 142 0.58 7.07 1.76
CA ASP A 142 0.16 6.20 2.87
C ASP A 142 -0.41 4.88 2.36
N ILE A 143 0.21 4.31 1.32
CA ILE A 143 -0.08 2.93 0.91
C ILE A 143 0.43 1.99 2.02
N LYS A 144 -0.48 1.39 2.79
CA LYS A 144 -0.16 0.62 4.01
C LYS A 144 0.00 -0.89 3.75
N VAL A 145 0.97 -1.49 4.45
CA VAL A 145 1.25 -2.95 4.51
C VAL A 145 1.67 -3.51 5.91
N CYS A 146 1.72 -2.72 7.01
CA CYS A 146 1.95 -3.18 8.41
C CYS A 146 1.02 -2.57 9.48
N TYR A 147 0.53 -3.44 10.38
CA TYR A 147 -0.63 -3.39 11.32
C TYR A 147 -2.03 -3.17 10.69
N ASP A 148 -2.80 -4.28 10.57
CA ASP A 148 -4.14 -4.45 9.95
C ASP A 148 -4.23 -4.24 8.41
N VAL A 149 -3.60 -5.00 7.49
CA VAL A 149 -3.02 -4.37 6.27
C VAL A 149 -3.23 -4.92 4.86
N LEU A 150 -4.31 -4.44 4.25
CA LEU A 150 -4.38 -3.82 2.93
C LEU A 150 -5.65 -2.93 2.96
N LEU A 151 -5.82 -2.13 4.02
CA LEU A 151 -7.05 -1.35 4.25
C LEU A 151 -7.35 -0.36 3.13
N ASN A 152 -6.30 0.08 2.44
CA ASN A 152 -6.42 0.98 1.32
C ASN A 152 -6.82 0.24 0.05
N PHE A 153 -6.89 -1.09 0.05
CA PHE A 153 -7.30 -1.90 -1.08
C PHE A 153 -8.49 -2.78 -0.70
N PHE A 154 -9.67 -2.31 -1.06
CA PHE A 154 -10.89 -3.07 -0.88
C PHE A 154 -11.17 -3.98 -2.08
N LEU A 155 -11.94 -5.04 -1.83
CA LEU A 155 -12.37 -5.99 -2.84
C LEU A 155 -13.86 -5.83 -3.11
N ARG A 156 -14.19 -5.48 -4.35
CA ARG A 156 -15.57 -5.38 -4.83
C ARG A 156 -15.85 -6.51 -5.81
N ASP A 157 -16.91 -7.29 -5.59
CA ASP A 157 -17.29 -8.33 -6.55
C ASP A 157 -17.52 -7.72 -7.94
N ILE A 158 -17.00 -8.37 -8.97
CA ILE A 158 -17.09 -7.86 -10.35
C ILE A 158 -18.54 -7.88 -10.87
N GLY A 159 -19.48 -8.51 -10.16
CA GLY A 159 -20.87 -8.64 -10.53
C GLY A 159 -21.12 -9.96 -11.25
N ARG A 160 -20.54 -11.06 -10.74
CA ARG A 160 -20.59 -12.38 -11.41
C ARG A 160 -22.01 -12.84 -11.73
N ALA A 161 -22.98 -12.54 -10.87
CA ALA A 161 -24.39 -12.89 -11.06
C ALA A 161 -25.02 -12.25 -12.30
N ASN A 162 -24.45 -11.14 -12.79
CA ASN A 162 -24.95 -10.42 -13.96
C ASN A 162 -24.31 -10.92 -15.28
N LEU A 163 -23.30 -11.80 -15.19
CA LEU A 163 -22.64 -12.37 -16.36
C LEU A 163 -23.41 -13.60 -16.85
N SER A 164 -23.66 -13.67 -18.15
CA SER A 164 -24.27 -14.85 -18.80
C SER A 164 -23.24 -15.97 -19.00
N LYS A 165 -22.60 -16.41 -17.92
CA LYS A 165 -21.58 -17.46 -17.90
C LYS A 165 -22.01 -18.63 -17.01
N ALA A 166 -21.55 -19.83 -17.35
CA ALA A 166 -21.80 -21.01 -16.52
C ALA A 166 -21.16 -20.82 -15.12
N PRO A 167 -21.80 -21.31 -14.04
CA PRO A 167 -21.23 -21.25 -12.70
C PRO A 167 -19.81 -21.82 -12.66
N GLY A 168 -18.89 -21.11 -12.00
CA GLY A 168 -17.48 -21.51 -11.90
C GLY A 168 -16.60 -21.12 -13.09
N SER A 169 -17.16 -20.48 -14.14
CA SER A 169 -16.36 -19.96 -15.24
C SER A 169 -15.49 -18.78 -14.81
N ASP A 170 -14.29 -18.70 -15.36
CA ASP A 170 -13.39 -17.57 -15.15
C ASP A 170 -13.99 -16.26 -15.69
N VAL A 171 -13.69 -15.17 -14.97
CA VAL A 171 -13.96 -13.81 -15.41
C VAL A 171 -12.71 -13.26 -16.11
N ILE A 172 -12.92 -12.57 -17.22
CA ILE A 172 -11.86 -12.08 -18.11
C ILE A 172 -11.96 -10.56 -18.18
N LEU A 173 -10.94 -9.89 -17.67
CA LEU A 173 -10.80 -8.43 -17.72
C LEU A 173 -9.72 -8.04 -18.71
N HIS A 174 -10.04 -7.12 -19.62
CA HIS A 174 -9.06 -6.56 -20.56
C HIS A 174 -8.71 -5.14 -20.14
N TYR A 175 -7.43 -4.88 -19.86
CA TYR A 175 -6.88 -3.55 -19.63
C TYR A 175 -6.03 -3.14 -20.83
N LEU A 176 -6.43 -2.07 -21.52
CA LEU A 176 -5.74 -1.57 -22.70
C LEU A 176 -4.90 -0.36 -22.31
N LEU A 177 -3.58 -0.49 -22.44
CA LEU A 177 -2.60 0.56 -22.12
C LEU A 177 -1.65 0.75 -23.31
N GLY A 178 -1.78 1.90 -23.97
CA GLY A 178 -1.13 2.16 -25.26
C GLY A 178 -1.63 1.17 -26.31
N ASP A 179 -0.72 0.39 -26.86
CA ASP A 179 -1.00 -0.66 -27.85
C ASP A 179 -1.04 -2.08 -27.26
N ILE A 180 -0.88 -2.22 -25.93
CA ILE A 180 -0.87 -3.53 -25.26
C ILE A 180 -2.23 -3.79 -24.61
N CYS A 181 -2.74 -5.00 -24.81
CA CYS A 181 -3.86 -5.56 -24.06
C CYS A 181 -3.34 -6.49 -22.96
N PHE A 182 -3.71 -6.20 -21.71
CA PHE A 182 -3.48 -7.08 -20.57
C PHE A 182 -4.78 -7.82 -20.24
N VAL A 183 -4.73 -9.14 -20.30
CA VAL A 183 -5.83 -10.07 -20.08
C VAL A 183 -5.68 -10.71 -18.71
N LEU A 184 -6.52 -10.29 -17.78
CA LEU A 184 -6.61 -10.88 -16.45
C LEU A 184 -7.70 -11.94 -16.47
N ARG A 185 -7.30 -13.21 -16.56
CA ARG A 185 -8.20 -14.35 -16.38
C ARG A 185 -8.23 -14.75 -14.91
N MET A 186 -9.32 -14.40 -14.25
CA MET A 186 -9.48 -14.56 -12.80
C MET A 186 -10.45 -15.70 -12.50
N PRO A 187 -10.10 -16.62 -11.58
CA PRO A 187 -11.01 -17.67 -11.15
C PRO A 187 -12.31 -17.08 -10.59
N ALA A 188 -13.43 -17.76 -10.79
CA ALA A 188 -14.74 -17.31 -10.31
C ALA A 188 -14.73 -16.93 -8.82
N SER A 189 -14.05 -17.71 -7.97
CA SER A 189 -13.96 -17.46 -6.52
C SER A 189 -13.08 -16.28 -6.11
N PHE A 190 -12.32 -15.69 -7.06
CA PHE A 190 -11.38 -14.60 -6.81
C PHE A 190 -11.61 -13.41 -7.75
N SER A 191 -12.75 -13.36 -8.44
CA SER A 191 -13.06 -12.32 -9.42
C SER A 191 -13.54 -11.04 -8.72
N TYR A 192 -12.58 -10.20 -8.31
CA TYR A 192 -12.80 -8.93 -7.62
C TYR A 192 -12.11 -7.77 -8.35
N TRP A 193 -12.76 -6.60 -8.32
CA TRP A 193 -12.09 -5.33 -8.53
C TRP A 193 -11.31 -4.98 -7.28
N VAL A 194 -10.01 -4.69 -7.44
CA VAL A 194 -9.19 -4.14 -6.36
C VAL A 194 -9.35 -2.62 -6.35
N LYS A 195 -9.82 -2.05 -5.24
CA LYS A 195 -10.27 -0.66 -5.11
C LYS A 195 -9.39 0.13 -4.15
N LEU A 196 -8.71 1.16 -4.65
CA LEU A 196 -7.89 2.07 -3.86
C LEU A 196 -8.75 2.99 -2.98
N ALA A 197 -8.31 3.25 -1.75
CA ALA A 197 -9.01 4.01 -0.72
C ALA A 197 -8.04 4.67 0.28
N ASP A 198 -8.59 5.42 1.25
CA ASP A 198 -7.87 6.12 2.34
C ASP A 198 -6.93 7.23 1.85
N TYR A 199 -7.51 8.32 1.32
CA TYR A 199 -6.76 9.43 0.72
C TYR A 199 -6.37 10.53 1.72
N GLY A 200 -6.35 10.23 3.03
CA GLY A 200 -6.12 11.22 4.08
C GLY A 200 -4.75 11.91 4.02
N ALA A 201 -3.72 11.16 3.61
CA ALA A 201 -2.36 11.67 3.43
C ALA A 201 -2.04 12.07 1.98
N ALA A 202 -3.00 11.98 1.07
CA ALA A 202 -2.76 12.18 -0.35
C ALA A 202 -2.48 13.65 -0.70
N ASP A 203 -1.62 13.85 -1.70
CA ASP A 203 -1.27 15.15 -2.24
C ASP A 203 -1.25 15.09 -3.77
N SER A 204 -2.03 15.97 -4.41
CA SER A 204 -2.12 16.10 -5.87
C SER A 204 -1.48 17.39 -6.40
N ASN A 205 -0.97 18.29 -5.55
CA ASN A 205 -0.41 19.56 -5.97
C ASN A 205 0.97 19.35 -6.64
N PRO A 206 1.13 19.64 -7.94
CA PRO A 206 2.43 19.50 -8.62
C PRO A 206 3.56 20.31 -7.97
N GLU A 207 3.26 21.44 -7.34
CA GLU A 207 4.25 22.34 -6.73
C GLU A 207 4.92 21.75 -5.48
N ASN A 208 4.30 20.74 -4.88
CA ASN A 208 4.83 20.04 -3.71
C ASN A 208 5.86 18.96 -4.07
N LEU A 209 6.02 18.62 -5.36
CA LEU A 209 7.06 17.69 -5.80
C LEU A 209 8.46 18.23 -5.49
N GLY A 210 9.31 17.39 -4.89
CA GLY A 210 10.64 17.78 -4.45
C GLY A 210 10.67 18.71 -3.24
N LYS A 211 9.51 19.03 -2.65
CA LYS A 211 9.46 19.73 -1.35
C LYS A 211 9.70 18.73 -0.22
N PRO A 212 10.16 19.21 0.96
CA PRO A 212 10.24 18.37 2.15
C PRO A 212 8.91 17.69 2.47
N VAL A 213 8.99 16.47 2.96
CA VAL A 213 7.84 15.75 3.51
C VAL A 213 7.30 16.47 4.75
N THR A 214 5.99 16.47 4.94
CA THR A 214 5.35 17.03 6.14
C THR A 214 4.94 15.92 7.11
N ILE A 215 4.62 16.29 8.34
CA ILE A 215 4.14 15.32 9.35
C ILE A 215 2.87 14.59 8.90
N ASP A 216 2.02 15.24 8.09
CA ASP A 216 0.79 14.66 7.56
C ASP A 216 1.05 13.48 6.61
N GLN A 217 2.27 13.38 6.07
CA GLN A 217 2.72 12.31 5.17
C GLN A 217 3.43 11.19 5.90
N PHE A 218 3.75 11.39 7.19
CA PHE A 218 4.22 10.34 8.09
C PHE A 218 3.03 9.69 8.81
N ALA A 219 2.16 9.04 8.04
CA ALA A 219 0.94 8.45 8.58
C ALA A 219 1.20 7.14 9.35
N THR A 220 1.85 6.16 8.71
CA THR A 220 2.15 4.85 9.32
C THR A 220 3.64 4.55 9.32
N LEU A 221 4.27 4.52 10.49
CA LEU A 221 5.72 4.38 10.64
C LEU A 221 6.25 3.07 10.04
N GLU A 222 5.46 2.00 10.09
CA GLU A 222 5.82 0.67 9.61
C GLU A 222 5.84 0.57 8.09
N ASN A 223 5.19 1.51 7.39
CA ASN A 223 5.09 1.57 5.93
C ASN A 223 5.80 2.78 5.34
N SER A 224 6.40 3.61 6.19
CA SER A 224 7.14 4.78 5.76
C SER A 224 8.26 4.34 4.80
N PRO A 225 8.37 4.98 3.63
CA PRO A 225 9.48 4.77 2.72
C PRO A 225 10.81 4.91 3.44
N ILE A 226 11.78 4.09 3.07
CA ILE A 226 13.04 4.02 3.83
C ILE A 226 13.83 5.33 3.81
N GLU A 227 13.74 6.10 2.74
CA GLU A 227 14.34 7.44 2.63
C GLU A 227 13.77 8.40 3.67
N PHE A 228 12.51 8.25 4.09
CA PHE A 228 11.92 9.08 5.16
C PHE A 228 12.57 8.75 6.51
N LEU A 229 12.91 7.47 6.74
CA LEU A 229 13.58 7.02 7.96
C LEU A 229 15.08 7.37 7.98
N LEU A 230 15.71 7.49 6.82
CA LEU A 230 17.13 7.81 6.68
C LEU A 230 17.39 9.32 6.64
N GLU A 231 16.50 10.09 6.01
CA GLU A 231 16.68 11.54 5.76
C GLU A 231 15.89 12.43 6.74
N GLY A 232 14.82 11.91 7.36
CA GLY A 232 13.95 12.70 8.24
C GLY A 232 13.34 13.89 7.48
N ASP A 233 13.42 15.09 8.07
CA ASP A 233 12.88 16.34 7.50
C ASP A 233 13.51 16.74 6.15
N ALA A 234 14.64 16.12 5.77
CA ALA A 234 15.27 16.34 4.48
C ALA A 234 14.71 15.44 3.37
N ALA A 235 13.87 14.45 3.71
CA ALA A 235 13.21 13.62 2.71
C ALA A 235 12.28 14.47 1.85
N GLU A 236 12.26 14.18 0.56
CA GLU A 236 11.47 14.93 -0.42
C GLU A 236 10.26 14.11 -0.87
N GLN A 237 9.15 14.82 -1.08
CA GLN A 237 7.95 14.26 -1.66
C GLN A 237 8.20 13.87 -3.11
N SER A 238 7.96 12.59 -3.42
CA SER A 238 8.10 12.05 -4.76
C SER A 238 7.16 10.87 -4.97
N TYR A 239 6.97 10.48 -6.23
CA TYR A 239 6.22 9.27 -6.58
C TYR A 239 6.95 7.96 -6.17
N ALA A 240 8.23 8.05 -5.84
CA ALA A 240 9.03 6.90 -5.44
C ALA A 240 8.59 6.36 -4.06
N ALA A 241 7.97 7.20 -3.22
CA ALA A 241 7.39 6.81 -1.95
C ALA A 241 6.30 5.74 -2.12
N ASP A 242 5.27 6.01 -2.93
CA ASP A 242 4.20 5.05 -3.22
C ASP A 242 4.74 3.77 -3.91
N THR A 243 5.80 3.92 -4.70
CA THR A 243 6.47 2.79 -5.37
C THR A 243 7.12 1.84 -4.37
N PHE A 244 7.75 2.38 -3.32
CA PHE A 244 8.29 1.57 -2.22
C PHE A 244 7.20 0.81 -1.49
N SER A 245 6.11 1.50 -1.15
CA SER A 245 4.96 0.89 -0.50
C SER A 245 4.31 -0.20 -1.36
N LEU A 246 4.25 -0.02 -2.68
CA LEU A 246 3.84 -1.09 -3.62
C LEU A 246 4.77 -2.31 -3.57
N GLY A 247 6.07 -2.10 -3.38
CA GLY A 247 7.03 -3.18 -3.14
C GLY A 247 6.68 -3.98 -1.89
N LEU A 248 6.33 -3.29 -0.80
CA LEU A 248 5.82 -3.95 0.40
C LEU A 248 4.51 -4.71 0.11
N CYS A 249 3.59 -4.13 -0.69
CA CYS A 249 2.33 -4.80 -1.05
C CYS A 249 2.59 -6.09 -1.81
N LEU A 250 3.53 -6.06 -2.76
CA LEU A 250 3.94 -7.23 -3.52
C LEU A 250 4.52 -8.31 -2.60
N LEU A 251 5.40 -7.92 -1.67
CA LEU A 251 5.95 -8.85 -0.68
C LEU A 251 4.81 -9.51 0.10
N HIS A 252 3.84 -8.72 0.59
CA HIS A 252 2.70 -9.22 1.36
C HIS A 252 1.81 -10.18 0.59
N LEU A 253 1.48 -9.86 -0.67
CA LEU A 253 0.71 -10.76 -1.55
C LEU A 253 1.37 -12.14 -1.73
N PHE A 254 2.69 -12.20 -1.65
CA PHE A 254 3.47 -13.43 -1.82
C PHE A 254 3.78 -14.14 -0.49
N THR A 255 3.90 -13.42 0.61
CA THR A 255 4.09 -14.01 1.94
C THR A 255 2.76 -14.48 2.53
N GLY A 256 1.64 -13.84 2.19
CA GLY A 256 0.33 -14.12 2.79
C GLY A 256 0.18 -13.68 4.25
N SER A 257 1.20 -13.01 4.74
CA SER A 257 1.33 -12.53 6.10
C SER A 257 2.38 -11.46 6.01
N VAL A 258 2.14 -10.33 6.66
CA VAL A 258 3.26 -9.50 7.09
C VAL A 258 4.24 -10.43 7.82
N ALA A 259 5.54 -10.15 7.79
CA ALA A 259 6.41 -10.62 8.86
C ALA A 259 5.91 -9.99 10.17
N ARG A 260 4.75 -10.43 10.64
CA ARG A 260 4.08 -9.96 11.84
C ARG A 260 5.03 -10.30 12.95
N GLY A 261 5.00 -9.41 13.94
CA GLY A 261 5.31 -9.76 15.31
C GLY A 261 4.82 -11.15 15.62
N ASP A 262 5.68 -12.17 15.57
CA ASP A 262 5.62 -13.15 16.63
C ASP A 262 5.96 -12.34 17.88
N ASP A 263 4.92 -12.20 18.68
CA ASP A 263 4.88 -11.52 19.96
C ASP A 263 6.12 -11.98 20.75
N GLU A 264 6.94 -11.01 21.15
CA GLU A 264 8.22 -11.15 21.89
C GLU A 264 9.54 -11.21 21.08
N ASN A 265 9.58 -11.60 19.80
CA ASN A 265 10.87 -11.83 19.08
C ASN A 265 11.02 -11.20 17.68
N THR A 266 10.12 -10.31 17.25
CA THR A 266 10.16 -9.76 15.89
C THR A 266 10.86 -8.41 15.82
N LEU A 267 11.37 -8.08 14.63
CA LEU A 267 12.01 -6.81 14.28
C LEU A 267 11.03 -5.63 14.47
N CYS A 268 10.91 -5.13 15.70
CA CYS A 268 9.96 -4.07 16.05
C CYS A 268 10.28 -2.70 15.42
N HIS A 269 11.52 -2.50 14.97
CA HIS A 269 11.97 -1.23 14.41
C HIS A 269 11.92 -1.27 12.88
N THR A 270 11.11 -0.43 12.25
CA THR A 270 10.88 -0.41 10.79
C THR A 270 12.17 -0.36 9.99
N LEU A 271 13.07 0.57 10.29
CA LEU A 271 14.34 0.72 9.59
C LEU A 271 15.19 -0.55 9.70
N TYR A 272 15.31 -1.10 10.92
CA TYR A 272 16.05 -2.34 11.16
C TYR A 272 15.44 -3.50 10.39
N ARG A 273 14.10 -3.60 10.37
CA ARG A 273 13.38 -4.61 9.61
C ARG A 273 13.69 -4.54 8.12
N PHE A 274 13.68 -3.36 7.51
CA PHE A 274 14.03 -3.22 6.09
C PHE A 274 15.49 -3.58 5.83
N VAL A 275 16.41 -3.18 6.71
CA VAL A 275 17.84 -3.52 6.59
C VAL A 275 18.09 -5.02 6.75
N VAL A 276 17.31 -5.72 7.58
CA VAL A 276 17.37 -7.19 7.70
C VAL A 276 16.74 -7.89 6.49
N LEU A 277 15.54 -7.47 6.08
CA LEU A 277 14.77 -8.09 4.99
C LEU A 277 15.46 -7.91 3.63
N PHE A 278 15.86 -6.68 3.31
CA PHE A 278 16.37 -6.30 1.99
C PHE A 278 17.90 -6.20 1.93
N GLY A 279 18.55 -6.24 3.10
CA GLY A 279 19.99 -6.06 3.24
C GLY A 279 20.38 -4.59 3.40
N LEU A 280 21.51 -4.36 4.07
CA LEU A 280 22.13 -3.04 4.14
C LEU A 280 22.89 -2.77 2.83
N PRO A 281 22.62 -1.69 2.09
CA PRO A 281 23.40 -1.35 0.89
C PRO A 281 24.90 -1.20 1.17
N GLU A 282 25.76 -1.40 0.15
CA GLU A 282 27.21 -1.20 0.29
C GLU A 282 27.61 0.28 0.34
N ARG A 283 26.80 1.15 -0.27
CA ARG A 283 27.02 2.59 -0.31
C ARG A 283 25.85 3.33 0.32
N ASN A 284 26.11 4.52 0.84
CA ASN A 284 25.06 5.38 1.35
C ASN A 284 24.11 5.77 0.20
N PRO A 285 22.82 5.41 0.24
CA PRO A 285 21.86 5.82 -0.79
C PRO A 285 21.75 7.35 -0.90
N ASN A 286 22.08 8.08 0.17
CA ASN A 286 21.94 9.53 0.26
C ASN A 286 23.28 10.28 0.16
N GLU A 287 24.31 9.62 -0.39
CA GLU A 287 25.65 10.22 -0.55
C GLU A 287 25.61 11.53 -1.35
N SER A 288 24.80 11.56 -2.41
CA SER A 288 24.61 12.75 -3.27
C SER A 288 23.98 13.94 -2.53
N LYS A 289 23.19 13.69 -1.49
CA LYS A 289 22.53 14.71 -0.65
C LYS A 289 23.40 15.15 0.54
N GLY A 290 24.53 14.47 0.78
CA GLY A 290 25.38 14.74 1.94
C GLY A 290 24.75 14.37 3.29
N ILE A 291 23.71 13.53 3.29
CA ILE A 291 23.02 13.09 4.51
C ILE A 291 23.63 11.75 4.94
N ASP A 292 24.33 11.74 6.08
CA ASP A 292 25.10 10.56 6.51
C ASP A 292 24.82 10.12 7.96
N LYS A 293 24.18 10.93 8.80
CA LYS A 293 24.10 10.66 10.25
C LYS A 293 23.51 9.30 10.61
N VAL A 294 22.32 8.99 10.08
CA VAL A 294 21.66 7.69 10.33
C VAL A 294 22.46 6.56 9.69
N TRP A 295 23.00 6.79 8.48
CA TRP A 295 23.83 5.83 7.78
C TRP A 295 25.10 5.45 8.57
N GLN A 296 25.82 6.44 9.10
CA GLN A 296 27.01 6.23 9.93
C GLN A 296 26.68 5.46 11.22
N LEU A 297 25.50 5.67 11.80
CA LEU A 297 25.04 4.87 12.94
C LEU A 297 24.78 3.41 12.54
N LEU A 298 24.15 3.17 11.39
CA LEU A 298 23.94 1.82 10.86
C LEU A 298 25.29 1.12 10.63
N LEU A 299 26.25 1.78 9.97
CA LEU A 299 27.58 1.22 9.76
C LEU A 299 28.29 0.93 11.08
N LYS A 300 28.32 1.89 12.01
CA LYS A 300 28.98 1.72 13.32
C LYS A 300 28.50 0.48 14.09
N HIS A 301 27.20 0.17 14.02
CA HIS A 301 26.61 -0.91 14.81
C HIS A 301 26.44 -2.23 14.06
N LEU A 302 26.18 -2.18 12.74
CA LEU A 302 25.87 -3.36 11.92
C LEU A 302 27.05 -3.81 11.06
N ARG A 303 27.96 -2.89 10.69
CA ARG A 303 29.18 -3.14 9.91
C ARG A 303 30.38 -2.35 10.47
N PRO A 304 30.82 -2.59 11.72
CA PRO A 304 31.90 -1.81 12.34
C PRO A 304 33.26 -1.91 11.62
N GLU A 305 33.45 -2.92 10.76
CA GLU A 305 34.65 -3.14 9.94
C GLU A 305 34.62 -2.33 8.63
N ASP A 306 33.54 -1.60 8.35
CA ASP A 306 33.36 -0.91 7.07
C ASP A 306 34.40 0.21 6.89
N PRO A 307 35.16 0.23 5.78
CA PRO A 307 36.16 1.26 5.51
C PRO A 307 35.61 2.69 5.54
N ALA A 308 34.31 2.89 5.27
CA ALA A 308 33.66 4.20 5.29
C ALA A 308 33.63 4.84 6.69
N LEU A 309 33.83 4.07 7.77
CA LEU A 309 33.96 4.57 9.14
C LEU A 309 35.34 5.21 9.43
N ASN A 310 36.35 5.00 8.56
CA ASN A 310 37.72 5.49 8.77
C ASN A 310 37.93 6.97 8.37
N HIS A 311 36.88 7.72 8.05
CA HIS A 311 37.00 9.17 7.95
C HIS A 311 37.25 9.78 9.34
N PRO A 312 38.21 10.71 9.50
CA PRO A 312 38.64 11.18 10.80
C PRO A 312 37.55 12.05 11.45
N GLN A 313 36.61 11.42 12.14
CA GLN A 313 35.73 12.12 13.07
C GLN A 313 36.58 12.63 14.23
N ARG A 314 36.52 13.95 14.41
CA ARG A 314 37.21 14.72 15.45
C ARG A 314 36.97 14.06 16.81
N ARG A 315 37.99 13.36 17.33
CA ARG A 315 37.95 12.62 18.61
C ARG A 315 37.51 13.54 19.75
N SER A 316 36.25 13.44 20.15
CA SER A 316 35.80 13.96 21.43
C SER A 316 36.34 13.03 22.52
N ARG A 317 37.32 13.53 23.29
CA ARG A 317 37.83 12.87 24.49
C ARG A 317 36.70 12.80 25.52
N ARG A 318 36.13 11.61 25.71
CA ARG A 318 35.49 11.26 26.99
C ARG A 318 36.15 10.03 27.59
N THR A 319 36.64 10.30 28.80
CA THR A 319 37.14 9.45 29.88
C THR A 319 36.82 7.97 29.81
N ALA A 320 37.88 7.16 29.87
CA ALA A 320 37.84 5.73 30.12
C ALA A 320 37.25 5.45 31.51
N GLY A 321 36.03 4.92 31.54
CA GLY A 321 35.47 4.23 32.69
C GLY A 321 35.78 2.74 32.56
N THR A 322 36.59 2.24 33.48
CA THR A 322 36.82 0.82 33.75
C THR A 322 35.50 0.09 33.99
N ASN A 323 35.24 -1.00 33.27
CA ASN A 323 34.24 -2.00 33.67
C ASN A 323 34.76 -3.40 33.40
N GLY A 324 34.95 -4.15 34.48
CA GLY A 324 34.97 -5.60 34.46
C GLY A 324 33.53 -6.13 34.48
N ALA A 325 33.27 -7.14 33.65
CA ALA A 325 32.33 -8.25 33.83
C ALA A 325 32.16 -8.92 32.45
N GLN A 326 32.89 -10.02 32.23
CA GLN A 326 32.70 -10.90 31.08
C GLN A 326 31.41 -11.70 31.28
N HIS A 327 30.28 -11.12 30.89
CA HIS A 327 29.17 -11.90 30.36
C HIS A 327 29.25 -11.81 28.83
N THR A 328 29.19 -12.95 28.16
CA THR A 328 29.07 -13.07 26.70
C THR A 328 27.81 -12.33 26.21
N GLN A 329 27.91 -11.02 26.03
CA GLN A 329 26.87 -10.21 25.39
C GLN A 329 27.04 -10.37 23.87
N THR A 330 26.02 -10.95 23.24
CA THR A 330 25.84 -10.94 21.79
C THR A 330 25.94 -9.49 21.30
N THR A 331 26.85 -9.21 20.37
CA THR A 331 26.98 -7.84 19.86
C THR A 331 25.80 -7.49 18.96
N THR A 332 25.52 -6.19 18.75
CA THR A 332 24.47 -5.75 17.80
C THR A 332 24.69 -6.31 16.39
N LYS A 333 25.96 -6.44 15.97
CA LYS A 333 26.35 -7.07 14.71
C LYS A 333 25.97 -8.55 14.69
N ASP A 334 26.22 -9.28 15.77
CA ASP A 334 25.90 -10.72 15.84
C ASP A 334 24.38 -10.95 15.79
N GLN A 335 23.60 -10.11 16.47
CA GLN A 335 22.13 -10.15 16.38
C GLN A 335 21.66 -9.86 14.95
N PHE A 336 22.25 -8.85 14.29
CA PHE A 336 21.92 -8.52 12.90
C PHE A 336 22.22 -9.66 11.93
N LEU A 337 23.36 -10.33 12.08
CA LEU A 337 23.72 -11.49 11.25
C LEU A 337 22.77 -12.67 11.50
N LEU A 338 22.39 -12.90 12.76
CA LEU A 338 21.39 -13.89 13.12
C LEU A 338 20.04 -13.57 12.47
N ASP A 339 19.55 -12.35 12.61
CA ASP A 339 18.28 -11.92 12.05
C ASP A 339 18.28 -11.99 10.51
N GLN A 340 19.39 -11.62 9.86
CA GLN A 340 19.53 -11.81 8.42
C GLN A 340 19.48 -13.30 8.02
N SER A 341 20.15 -14.18 8.77
CA SER A 341 20.11 -15.62 8.50
C SER A 341 18.70 -16.24 8.60
N LEU A 342 17.81 -15.58 9.35
CA LEU A 342 16.42 -15.97 9.51
C LEU A 342 15.51 -15.29 8.48
N TYR A 343 15.58 -13.96 8.39
CA TYR A 343 14.54 -13.16 7.74
C TYR A 343 14.97 -12.48 6.44
N SER A 344 16.25 -12.52 6.05
CA SER A 344 16.67 -11.97 4.76
C SER A 344 15.86 -12.56 3.61
N LEU A 345 15.33 -11.70 2.76
CA LEU A 345 14.59 -12.12 1.58
C LEU A 345 15.48 -12.96 0.65
N GLU A 346 16.77 -12.68 0.61
CA GLU A 346 17.73 -13.34 -0.29
C GLU A 346 18.11 -14.76 0.16
N ASN A 347 18.42 -14.93 1.45
CA ASN A 347 18.98 -16.19 1.97
C ASN A 347 18.39 -16.66 3.32
N GLY A 348 17.44 -15.92 3.90
CA GLY A 348 16.83 -16.22 5.19
C GLY A 348 16.13 -17.58 5.23
N SER A 349 16.19 -18.24 6.39
CA SER A 349 15.68 -19.59 6.64
C SER A 349 14.26 -19.67 7.20
N ASN A 350 13.68 -18.54 7.63
CA ASN A 350 12.30 -18.46 8.11
C ASN A 350 11.33 -19.01 7.06
N VAL A 351 10.38 -19.84 7.48
CA VAL A 351 9.48 -20.57 6.58
C VAL A 351 8.64 -19.63 5.70
N ILE A 352 8.16 -18.52 6.24
CA ILE A 352 7.33 -17.54 5.52
C ILE A 352 8.18 -16.82 4.46
N ILE A 353 9.36 -16.34 4.83
CA ILE A 353 10.28 -15.65 3.92
C ILE A 353 10.79 -16.59 2.83
N ARG A 354 11.16 -17.82 3.20
CA ARG A 354 11.58 -18.84 2.25
C ARG A 354 10.47 -19.15 1.24
N ARG A 355 9.23 -19.35 1.71
CA ARG A 355 8.06 -19.56 0.84
C ARG A 355 7.82 -18.38 -0.09
N CYS A 356 7.92 -17.15 0.42
CA CYS A 356 7.80 -15.95 -0.40
C CYS A 356 8.89 -15.89 -1.48
N ARG A 357 10.16 -16.10 -1.11
CA ARG A 357 11.29 -16.16 -2.05
C ARG A 357 11.07 -17.24 -3.12
N GLU A 358 10.63 -18.43 -2.73
CA GLU A 358 10.30 -19.52 -3.66
C GLU A 358 9.15 -19.11 -4.59
N GLY A 359 8.09 -18.48 -4.06
CA GLY A 359 6.97 -17.94 -4.83
C GLY A 359 7.39 -16.87 -5.84
N LEU A 360 8.19 -15.89 -5.43
CA LEU A 360 8.74 -14.85 -6.29
C LEU A 360 9.57 -15.46 -7.43
N LYS A 361 10.35 -16.51 -7.17
CA LYS A 361 11.11 -17.24 -8.20
C LYS A 361 10.23 -18.00 -9.20
N THR A 362 8.98 -18.31 -8.86
CA THR A 362 8.05 -18.98 -9.79
C THR A 362 7.43 -18.04 -10.82
N ILE A 363 7.51 -16.72 -10.58
CA ILE A 363 6.97 -15.69 -11.47
C ILE A 363 8.14 -14.94 -12.12
N PRO A 364 8.32 -15.01 -13.45
CA PRO A 364 9.44 -14.37 -14.13
C PRO A 364 9.53 -12.87 -13.82
N GLY A 365 10.68 -12.43 -13.29
CA GLY A 365 10.93 -11.03 -12.96
C GLY A 365 10.33 -10.54 -11.64
N ALA A 366 9.56 -11.35 -10.88
CA ALA A 366 8.92 -10.84 -9.66
C ALA A 366 9.93 -10.50 -8.56
N PHE A 367 10.99 -11.29 -8.41
CA PHE A 367 12.03 -11.05 -7.41
C PHE A 367 12.85 -9.80 -7.74
N GLU A 368 13.19 -9.62 -9.01
CA GLU A 368 13.89 -8.45 -9.54
C GLU A 368 13.05 -7.19 -9.38
N LEU A 369 11.77 -7.25 -9.76
CA LEU A 369 10.85 -6.13 -9.57
C LEU A 369 10.74 -5.75 -8.09
N LEU A 370 10.59 -6.72 -7.20
CA LEU A 370 10.49 -6.45 -5.77
C LEU A 370 11.73 -5.70 -5.28
N LYS A 371 12.95 -6.14 -5.65
CA LYS A 371 14.19 -5.43 -5.31
C LYS A 371 14.22 -4.01 -5.87
N MET A 372 13.73 -3.79 -7.09
CA MET A 372 13.64 -2.45 -7.70
C MET A 372 12.64 -1.54 -6.98
N LEU A 373 11.49 -2.08 -6.55
CA LEU A 373 10.46 -1.31 -5.85
C LEU A 373 10.95 -0.87 -4.46
N VAL A 374 11.65 -1.75 -3.74
CA VAL A 374 12.12 -1.50 -2.37
C VAL A 374 13.57 -0.99 -2.28
N ASP A 375 14.12 -0.46 -3.39
CA ASP A 375 15.48 0.10 -3.39
C ASP A 375 15.57 1.27 -2.39
N PHE A 376 16.70 1.38 -1.69
CA PHE A 376 16.91 2.41 -0.67
C PHE A 376 17.12 3.79 -1.29
N ASP A 377 17.56 3.83 -2.55
CA ASP A 377 17.67 5.05 -3.32
C ASP A 377 16.37 5.27 -4.13
N PRO A 378 15.54 6.27 -3.79
CA PRO A 378 14.27 6.51 -4.46
C PRO A 378 14.43 6.78 -5.96
N SER A 379 15.58 7.29 -6.41
CA SER A 379 15.84 7.56 -7.83
C SER A 379 16.03 6.30 -8.68
N LYS A 380 16.33 5.16 -8.05
CA LYS A 380 16.47 3.86 -8.72
C LYS A 380 15.14 3.11 -8.87
N ARG A 381 14.09 3.56 -8.17
CA ARG A 381 12.78 2.92 -8.22
C ARG A 381 12.11 3.21 -9.57
N PRO A 382 11.46 2.21 -10.18
CA PRO A 382 10.82 2.38 -11.47
C PRO A 382 9.58 3.27 -11.35
N THR A 383 9.26 4.01 -12.41
CA THR A 383 7.94 4.64 -12.56
C THR A 383 6.84 3.57 -12.65
N LEU A 384 5.60 3.91 -12.26
CA LEU A 384 4.48 2.96 -12.35
C LEU A 384 4.26 2.46 -13.78
N LYS A 385 4.50 3.30 -14.79
CA LYS A 385 4.50 2.90 -16.20
C LYS A 385 5.55 1.81 -16.48
N GLN A 386 6.79 1.99 -16.01
CA GLN A 386 7.82 0.95 -16.13
C GLN A 386 7.43 -0.34 -15.41
N VAL A 387 6.75 -0.26 -14.25
CA VAL A 387 6.22 -1.43 -13.53
C VAL A 387 5.16 -2.16 -14.35
N MET A 388 4.22 -1.44 -14.99
CA MET A 388 3.21 -2.02 -15.88
C MET A 388 3.83 -2.77 -17.07
N TYR A 389 4.95 -2.27 -17.59
CA TYR A 389 5.69 -2.92 -18.67
C TYR A 389 6.77 -3.91 -18.18
N HIS A 390 6.81 -4.24 -16.89
CA HIS A 390 7.76 -5.20 -16.34
C HIS A 390 7.42 -6.66 -16.75
N PRO A 391 8.42 -7.55 -16.93
CA PRO A 391 8.22 -8.97 -17.22
C PRO A 391 7.32 -9.74 -16.26
N VAL A 392 7.08 -9.24 -15.04
CA VAL A 392 6.16 -9.87 -14.07
C VAL A 392 4.74 -10.02 -14.62
N PHE A 393 4.33 -9.11 -15.50
CA PHE A 393 3.01 -9.11 -16.14
C PHE A 393 3.04 -9.70 -17.55
N SER A 394 4.14 -10.32 -17.97
CA SER A 394 4.27 -10.91 -19.31
C SER A 394 3.19 -11.96 -19.59
N SER A 395 2.82 -12.77 -18.59
CA SER A 395 1.75 -13.77 -18.73
C SER A 395 0.35 -13.17 -18.86
N LEU A 396 0.18 -11.89 -18.53
CA LEU A 396 -1.07 -11.17 -18.71
C LEU A 396 -1.14 -10.52 -20.09
N ARG A 397 -0.03 -10.41 -20.85
CA ARG A 397 -0.07 -9.74 -22.14
C ARG A 397 -0.71 -10.64 -23.19
N SER A 398 -1.67 -10.07 -23.90
CA SER A 398 -2.20 -10.61 -25.14
C SER A 398 -1.07 -10.88 -26.13
N SER A 399 -1.06 -12.08 -26.72
CA SER A 399 -0.33 -12.31 -27.96
C SER A 399 -1.26 -11.97 -29.12
N THR A 400 -0.81 -11.16 -30.08
CA THR A 400 -1.59 -10.70 -31.24
C THR A 400 -2.13 -11.83 -32.15
N ASN A 401 -1.83 -13.10 -31.84
CA ASN A 401 -2.09 -14.26 -32.70
C ASN A 401 -3.06 -15.30 -32.12
N GLU A 402 -3.52 -15.18 -30.86
CA GLU A 402 -4.55 -16.07 -30.33
C GLU A 402 -5.91 -15.37 -30.38
N THR A 403 -6.93 -16.09 -30.86
CA THR A 403 -8.35 -15.73 -30.72
C THR A 403 -8.66 -15.56 -29.22
N GLU A 404 -8.50 -14.34 -28.73
CA GLU A 404 -8.72 -14.04 -27.33
C GLU A 404 -10.15 -14.39 -26.95
N ALA A 405 -10.30 -15.05 -25.80
CA ALA A 405 -11.62 -15.23 -25.23
C ALA A 405 -12.27 -13.84 -25.04
N PRO A 406 -13.56 -13.69 -25.35
CA PRO A 406 -14.23 -12.40 -25.25
C PRO A 406 -14.14 -11.89 -23.80
N ALA A 407 -13.75 -10.63 -23.65
CA ALA A 407 -13.67 -9.97 -22.37
C ALA A 407 -15.08 -9.81 -21.78
N ASP A 408 -15.22 -10.03 -20.47
CA ASP A 408 -16.42 -9.65 -19.75
C ASP A 408 -16.45 -8.13 -19.50
N TYR A 409 -15.26 -7.55 -19.25
CA TYR A 409 -15.08 -6.12 -19.03
C TYR A 409 -13.84 -5.63 -19.76
N VAL A 410 -13.94 -4.40 -20.30
CA VAL A 410 -12.85 -3.75 -21.04
C VAL A 410 -12.60 -2.37 -20.44
N VAL A 411 -11.38 -2.16 -19.93
CA VAL A 411 -10.85 -0.88 -19.48
C VAL A 411 -9.98 -0.32 -20.60
N SER A 412 -10.45 0.74 -21.27
CA SER A 412 -9.85 1.22 -22.53
C SER A 412 -9.44 2.68 -22.57
N TYR A 413 -9.55 3.40 -21.44
CA TYR A 413 -9.29 4.84 -21.40
C TYR A 413 -7.87 5.21 -21.87
N TYR A 414 -6.87 4.41 -21.47
CA TYR A 414 -5.45 4.62 -21.82
C TYR A 414 -5.03 3.89 -23.11
N LYS A 415 -5.97 3.37 -23.90
CA LYS A 415 -5.66 2.89 -25.25
C LYS A 415 -5.20 4.06 -26.10
N ASN A 416 -4.16 3.88 -26.92
CA ASN A 416 -3.74 4.88 -27.90
C ASN A 416 -4.93 5.26 -28.78
N ARG A 417 -5.48 6.47 -28.58
CA ARG A 417 -6.39 7.07 -29.55
C ARG A 417 -5.52 7.64 -30.64
N SER A 418 -5.55 7.03 -31.82
CA SER A 418 -5.05 7.66 -33.03
C SER A 418 -5.69 9.06 -33.13
N GLN A 419 -4.84 10.10 -33.01
CA GLN A 419 -5.08 11.54 -33.21
C GLN A 419 -5.52 12.37 -31.98
N GLY A 420 -4.63 13.29 -31.54
CA GLY A 420 -5.05 14.66 -31.18
C GLY A 420 -4.73 15.22 -29.78
N ALA A 421 -4.24 14.45 -28.82
CA ALA A 421 -3.98 14.96 -27.46
C ALA A 421 -2.47 15.11 -27.21
N ARG A 422 -2.03 16.35 -26.92
CA ARG A 422 -0.67 16.66 -26.45
C ARG A 422 -0.39 15.84 -25.19
N LEU A 423 0.58 14.94 -25.29
CA LEU A 423 1.23 14.32 -24.13
C LEU A 423 1.99 15.41 -23.37
N VAL A 424 1.68 15.59 -22.10
CA VAL A 424 2.58 16.28 -21.16
C VAL A 424 3.79 15.35 -20.97
N PRO A 425 5.04 15.84 -21.03
CA PRO A 425 6.21 15.00 -20.84
C PRO A 425 6.27 14.40 -19.43
N ASP A 426 6.61 13.10 -19.36
CA ASP A 426 7.13 12.43 -18.16
C ASP A 426 8.34 13.24 -17.63
N VAL A 427 8.28 13.72 -16.37
CA VAL A 427 9.45 14.24 -15.62
C VAL A 427 9.90 13.20 -14.61
#